data_AF-A0A914FQK8-F1
#
_entry.id   AF-A0A914FQK8-F1
#
_cell.length_a   1.000
_cell.length_b   1.000
_cell.length_c   1.000
_cell.angle_alpha   90.00
_cell.angle_beta   90.00
_cell.angle_gamma   90.00
#
_symmetry.space_group_name_H-M   'P 1'
#
loop_
_entity.id
_entity.type
_entity.pdbx_description
1 polymer ?
#
loop_
_entity_poly.entity_id
_entity_poly.type
_entity_poly.pdbx_seq_one_letter_code
_entity_poly.pdbx_strand_id
1 'polypeptide(L)' 'MPSAPRFTQRPSIQQTATGDLLMECHLEADPPPEVRWSHGGTPILASGRVSLTLTNLNGNLYKATLVIKVRLF' A
#
# COMPACT_ATOMS: atom_id res chain seq x y z
N MET A 1 1.75 -11.06 22.22
CA MET A 1 0.34 -10.63 22.37
C MET A 1 -0.04 -10.02 21.05
N PRO A 2 -1.16 -10.42 20.43
CA PRO A 2 -1.57 -9.85 19.15
C PRO A 2 -1.79 -8.34 19.30
N SER A 3 -1.25 -7.56 18.36
CA SER A 3 -1.36 -6.11 18.33
C SER A 3 -2.18 -5.67 17.13
N ALA A 4 -3.09 -4.73 17.36
CA ALA A 4 -3.86 -4.13 16.28
C ALA A 4 -2.92 -3.43 15.28
N PRO A 5 -3.19 -3.52 13.96
CA PRO A 5 -2.38 -2.84 12.95
C PRO A 5 -2.29 -1.35 13.23
N ARG A 6 -1.07 -0.82 13.22
CA ARG A 6 -0.80 0.60 13.46
C ARG A 6 0.16 1.14 12.43
N PHE A 7 -0.19 2.27 11.81
CA PHE A 7 0.75 3.01 10.97
C PHE A 7 1.89 3.58 11.81
N THR A 8 3.13 3.26 11.43
CA THR A 8 4.33 3.78 12.09
C THR A 8 4.77 5.11 11.51
N GLN A 9 4.31 5.43 10.31
CA GLN A 9 4.61 6.66 9.58
C GLN A 9 3.35 7.21 8.90
N ARG A 10 3.38 8.51 8.56
CA ARG A 10 2.33 9.10 7.73
C ARG A 10 2.36 8.43 6.35
N PRO A 11 1.19 8.06 5.78
CA PRO A 11 1.12 7.61 4.40
C PRO A 11 1.76 8.63 3.46
N SER A 12 2.56 8.15 2.52
CA SER A 12 3.16 8.97 1.46
C SER A 12 2.38 8.76 0.17
N ILE A 13 2.11 9.86 -0.54
CA ILE A 13 1.51 9.85 -1.88
C ILE A 13 2.42 10.66 -2.79
N GLN A 14 2.90 10.04 -3.85
CA GLN A 14 3.85 10.64 -4.78
C GLN A 14 3.50 10.26 -6.21
N GLN A 15 3.91 11.11 -7.14
CA GLN A 15 3.95 10.77 -8.57
C GLN A 15 5.38 10.33 -8.91
N THR A 16 5.53 9.18 -9.56
CA THR A 16 6.84 8.67 -9.99
C THR A 16 7.35 9.47 -11.20
N ALA A 17 8.63 9.28 -11.55
CA ALA A 17 9.21 9.87 -12.76
C ALA A 17 8.51 9.43 -14.07
N THR A 18 7.87 8.25 -14.06
CA THR A 18 7.07 7.74 -15.18
C THR A 18 5.63 8.29 -15.20
N GLY A 19 5.25 9.10 -14.21
CA GLY A 19 3.92 9.68 -14.06
C GLY A 19 2.95 8.83 -13.24
N ASP A 20 3.35 7.63 -12.82
CA ASP A 20 2.52 6.70 -12.06
C ASP A 20 2.22 7.24 -10.65
N LEU A 21 1.06 6.90 -10.10
CA LEU A 21 0.76 7.16 -8.69
C LEU A 21 1.43 6.08 -7.84
N LEU A 22 2.19 6.48 -6.83
CA LEU A 22 2.70 5.63 -5.76
C LEU A 22 2.15 6.11 -4.43
N MET A 23 1.41 5.23 -3.74
CA MET A 23 1.03 5.40 -2.35
C MET A 23 1.72 4.34 -1.50
N GLU A 24 2.32 4.76 -0.39
CA GLU A 24 3.11 3.91 0.49
C GLU A 24 2.71 4.12 1.96
N CYS A 25 2.55 3.01 2.67
CA CYS A 25 2.28 2.98 4.11
C CYS A 25 3.22 2.02 4.81
N HIS A 26 3.77 2.44 5.96
CA HIS A 26 4.47 1.57 6.89
C HIS A 26 3.58 1.29 8.09
N LEU A 27 3.42 0.00 8.44
CA LEU A 27 2.61 -0.42 9.57
C LEU A 27 3.27 -1.55 10.36
N GLU A 28 2.98 -1.58 11.65
CA GLU A 28 3.26 -2.73 12.51
C GLU A 28 1.99 -3.55 12.70
N ALA A 29 2.09 -4.88 12.66
CA ALA A 29 0.98 -5.79 12.91
C ALA A 29 1.47 -7.19 13.34
N ASP A 30 0.78 -7.78 14.31
CA ASP A 30 0.93 -9.18 14.72
C ASP A 30 -0.46 -9.73 15.08
N PRO A 31 -1.07 -10.64 14.29
CA PRO A 31 -0.53 -11.40 13.15
C PRO A 31 -0.34 -10.57 11.85
N PRO A 32 0.22 -11.16 10.76
CA PRO A 32 0.34 -10.47 9.47
C PRO A 32 -0.97 -9.82 9.02
N PRO A 33 -0.94 -8.56 8.54
CA PRO A 33 -2.16 -7.81 8.25
C PRO A 33 -2.74 -8.13 6.87
N GLU A 34 -4.04 -7.90 6.70
CA GLU A 34 -4.65 -7.74 5.38
C GLU A 34 -4.76 -6.23 5.08
N VAL A 35 -4.35 -5.82 3.88
CA VAL A 35 -4.43 -4.41 3.45
C VAL A 35 -5.34 -4.26 2.25
N ARG A 36 -6.29 -3.33 2.36
CA ARG A 36 -7.23 -2.97 1.28
C ARG A 36 -7.12 -1.47 0.99
N TRP A 37 -7.14 -1.12 -0.29
CA TRP A 37 -7.12 0.25 -0.76
C TRP A 37 -8.49 0.62 -1.33
N SER A 38 -8.92 1.87 -1.15
CA SER A 38 -10.21 2.35 -1.65
C SER A 38 -10.13 3.80 -2.11
N HIS A 39 -10.90 4.15 -3.15
CA HIS A 39 -11.08 5.52 -3.61
C HIS A 39 -12.57 5.89 -3.56
N GLY A 40 -12.93 6.90 -2.77
CA GLY A 40 -14.32 7.32 -2.58
C GLY A 40 -15.24 6.19 -2.10
N GLY A 41 -14.74 5.30 -1.23
CA GLY A 41 -15.48 4.13 -0.76
C GLY A 41 -15.51 2.93 -1.72
N THR A 42 -14.98 3.06 -2.94
CA THR A 42 -14.91 1.95 -3.90
C THR A 42 -13.58 1.19 -3.72
N PRO A 43 -13.58 -0.14 -3.54
CA PRO A 43 -12.37 -0.94 -3.44
C PRO A 43 -11.53 -0.85 -4.71
N ILE A 44 -10.22 -0.67 -4.54
CA ILE A 44 -9.23 -0.74 -5.61
C ILE A 44 -8.72 -2.17 -5.67
N LEU A 45 -8.92 -2.83 -6.82
CA LEU A 45 -8.48 -4.21 -7.05
C LEU A 45 -7.27 -4.25 -7.99
N ALA A 46 -6.44 -5.27 -7.83
CA ALA A 46 -5.32 -5.52 -8.73
C ALA A 46 -5.80 -5.69 -10.18
N SER A 47 -5.07 -5.08 -11.11
CA SER A 47 -5.36 -5.14 -12.55
C SER A 47 -4.10 -4.84 -13.34
N GLY A 48 -4.16 -4.85 -14.68
CA GLY A 48 -3.00 -4.50 -15.51
C GLY A 48 -2.40 -3.11 -15.24
N ARG A 49 -3.19 -2.19 -14.65
CA ARG A 49 -2.73 -0.84 -14.25
C ARG A 49 -2.49 -0.69 -12.75
N VAL A 50 -2.94 -1.63 -11.92
CA VAL A 50 -2.97 -1.46 -10.47
C VAL A 50 -2.18 -2.59 -9.82
N SER A 51 -1.11 -2.24 -9.12
CA SER A 51 -0.33 -3.17 -8.30
C SER A 51 -0.55 -2.86 -6.83
N LEU A 52 -0.89 -3.88 -6.05
CA LEU A 52 -1.06 -3.82 -4.60
C LEU A 52 -0.04 -4.78 -3.99
N THR A 53 0.85 -4.28 -3.15
CA THR A 53 1.90 -5.11 -2.54
C THR A 53 1.92 -4.93 -1.04
N LEU A 54 2.09 -6.04 -0.31
CA LEU A 54 2.42 -6.05 1.11
C LEU A 54 3.74 -6.78 1.29
N THR A 55 4.75 -6.08 1.81
CA THR A 55 6.09 -6.61 2.03
C THR A 55 6.40 -6.63 3.52
N ASN A 56 6.80 -7.78 4.07
CA ASN A 56 7.38 -7.84 5.40
C ASN A 56 8.80 -7.26 5.33
N LEU A 57 9.06 -6.20 6.09
CA LEU A 57 10.37 -5.56 6.13
C LEU A 57 11.27 -6.20 7.20
N ASN A 58 10.70 -6.40 8.39
CA ASN A 58 11.37 -7.03 9.52
C ASN A 58 10.35 -7.35 10.63
N GLY A 59 10.30 -8.58 11.12
CA GLY A 59 9.44 -8.95 12.24
C GLY A 59 7.97 -8.61 12.00
N ASN A 60 7.43 -7.70 12.81
CA ASN A 60 6.05 -7.21 12.70
C ASN A 60 5.91 -5.94 11.84
N LEU A 61 6.98 -5.43 11.23
CA LEU A 61 6.97 -4.24 10.38
C LEU A 61 6.71 -4.62 8.91
N TYR A 62 5.72 -3.96 8.32
CA TYR A 62 5.29 -4.16 6.94
C TYR A 62 5.27 -2.85 6.17
N LYS A 63 5.47 -2.99 4.85
CA LYS A 63 5.28 -1.93 3.87
C LYS A 63 4.16 -2.31 2.91
N ALA A 64 3.12 -1.51 2.86
CA ALA A 64 2.04 -1.63 1.89
C ALA A 64 2.22 -0.58 0.79
N THR A 65 2.14 -0.99 -0.47
CA THR A 65 2.19 -0.08 -1.61
C THR A 65 0.99 -0.26 -2.53
N LEU A 66 0.50 0.86 -3.05
CA LEU A 66 -0.45 0.95 -4.15
C LEU A 66 0.25 1.70 -5.29
N VAL A 67 0.36 1.06 -6.44
CA VAL A 67 0.87 1.67 -7.67
C VAL A 67 -0.25 1.70 -8.70
N ILE A 68 -0.58 2.88 -9.23
CA ILE A 68 -1.49 3.04 -10.37
C ILE A 68 -0.70 3.58 -11.56
N LYS A 69 -0.50 2.71 -12.55
CA LYS A 69 0.23 3.04 -13.77
C LYS A 69 -0.58 3.96 -14.66
N VAL A 70 0.05 5.05 -15.11
CA VAL A 70 -0.49 5.89 -16.16
C VAL A 70 -0.41 5.12 -17.48
N ARG A 71 -1.47 5.17 -18.28
CA ARG A 71 -1.38 4.68 -19.67
C ARG A 71 -0.58 5.71 -20.45
N LEU A 72 0.64 5.36 -20.82
CA LEU A 72 1.29 6.00 -21.96
C LEU A 72 0.56 5.51 -23.21
N PHE A 73 0.22 6.44 -24.10
CA PHE A 73 -0.41 6.15 -25.39
C PHE A 73 0.49 5.28 -26.27
#